data_AF-A0A3C1SH61-F1
#
_entry.id   AF-A0A3C1SH61-F1
#
_cell.length_a   1.000
_cell.length_b   1.000
_cell.length_c   1.000
_cell.angle_alpha   90.00
_cell.angle_beta   90.00
_cell.angle_gamma   90.00
#
_symmetry.space_group_name_H-M   'P 1'
#
loop_
_entity.id
_entity.type
_entity.pdbx_description
1 polymer ?
#
loop_
_entity_poly.entity_id
_entity_poly.type
_entity_poly.pdbx_seq_one_letter_code
_entity_poly.pdbx_strand_id
1 'polypeptide(L)'
;MLSKSKAIIIVLSMFWCGNVMAMNCEPLQPKPIMKKEIETEVKGSAKTLFRIGEVGGDVKNKVVTEVNSIFEKYPYENRTEVKNRLIYLYCELLNSSNKISDEQKFDKLSELVSKLLEVSDNPSGPQTIMRRYQIDETKDDHPVVFDSNSRGYERRFDTDPGYKIVNVRWIPESVANASDINQNISADRKSVTFSFRLNSGPQVDR
;
A
#
# COMPACT_ATOMS: atom_id res chain seq x y z
N MET A 1 25.09 21.80 -83.85
CA MET A 1 24.53 20.67 -83.08
C MET A 1 24.02 21.21 -81.75
N LEU A 2 22.69 21.25 -81.58
CA LEU A 2 22.02 21.80 -80.40
C LEU A 2 21.83 20.70 -79.35
N SER A 3 22.52 20.83 -78.21
CA SER A 3 22.37 19.94 -77.06
C SER A 3 21.18 20.40 -76.21
N LYS A 4 20.18 19.52 -76.04
CA LYS A 4 19.02 19.75 -75.16
C LYS A 4 19.30 19.09 -73.80
N SER A 5 19.45 19.90 -72.76
CA SER A 5 19.50 19.41 -71.36
C SER A 5 18.08 19.20 -70.82
N LYS A 6 17.78 17.99 -70.36
CA LYS A 6 16.55 17.67 -69.63
C LYS A 6 16.82 17.83 -68.13
N ALA A 7 16.02 18.66 -67.46
CA ALA A 7 16.00 18.75 -66.00
C ALA A 7 14.95 17.79 -65.43
N ILE A 8 15.32 17.03 -64.40
CA ILE A 8 14.41 16.18 -63.62
C ILE A 8 14.16 16.92 -62.31
N ILE A 9 12.91 17.36 -62.09
CA ILE A 9 12.45 17.92 -60.82
C ILE A 9 11.93 16.76 -59.99
N ILE A 10 12.65 16.39 -58.94
CA ILE A 10 12.19 15.42 -57.94
C ILE A 10 11.47 16.21 -56.87
N VAL A 11 10.13 16.18 -56.89
CA VAL A 11 9.30 16.69 -55.80
C VAL A 11 9.31 15.62 -54.71
N LEU A 12 10.16 15.83 -53.70
CA LEU A 12 10.17 15.02 -52.49
C LEU A 12 8.97 15.44 -51.64
N SER A 13 7.85 14.72 -51.76
CA SER A 13 6.76 14.85 -50.80
C SER A 13 7.24 14.29 -49.45
N MET A 14 7.44 15.17 -48.48
CA MET A 14 7.58 14.78 -47.07
C MET A 14 6.24 14.15 -46.65
N PHE A 15 6.15 12.82 -46.78
CA PHE A 15 5.13 12.04 -46.12
C PHE A 15 5.38 12.15 -44.62
N TRP A 16 4.61 13.03 -43.98
CA TRP A 16 4.56 13.21 -42.55
C TRP A 16 3.90 11.95 -41.98
N CYS A 17 4.69 10.92 -41.67
CA CYS A 17 4.25 9.80 -40.84
C CYS A 17 4.08 10.31 -39.40
N GLY A 18 3.02 11.10 -39.17
CA GLY A 18 2.51 11.40 -37.85
C GLY A 18 1.84 10.16 -37.28
N ASN A 19 2.63 9.17 -36.88
CA ASN A 19 2.15 8.20 -35.91
C ASN A 19 2.03 8.95 -34.59
N VAL A 20 0.85 9.51 -34.37
CA VAL A 20 0.38 9.96 -33.05
C VAL A 20 0.49 8.73 -32.15
N MET A 21 1.55 8.65 -31.36
CA MET A 21 1.72 7.64 -30.31
C MET A 21 0.66 7.92 -29.25
N ALA A 22 -0.58 7.50 -29.51
CA ALA A 22 -1.63 7.53 -28.53
C ALA A 22 -1.13 6.79 -27.29
N MET A 23 -1.20 7.45 -26.13
CA MET A 23 -0.70 6.90 -24.88
C MET A 23 -1.50 5.65 -24.54
N ASN A 24 -0.83 4.48 -24.54
CA ASN A 24 -1.49 3.22 -24.24
C ASN A 24 -1.63 3.05 -22.72
N CYS A 25 -2.85 3.24 -22.20
CA CYS A 25 -3.18 3.05 -20.79
C CYS A 25 -3.54 1.60 -20.43
N GLU A 26 -3.69 0.71 -21.42
CA GLU A 26 -4.07 -0.70 -21.23
C GLU A 26 -3.14 -1.48 -20.29
N PRO A 27 -1.79 -1.31 -20.33
CA PRO A 27 -0.90 -1.96 -19.39
C PRO A 27 -1.12 -1.58 -17.92
N LEU A 28 -1.79 -0.44 -17.67
CA LEU A 28 -2.10 0.06 -16.34
C LEU A 28 -3.48 -0.38 -15.84
N GLN A 29 -4.24 -1.12 -16.64
CA GLN A 29 -5.60 -1.53 -16.27
C GLN A 29 -5.55 -2.44 -15.03
N PRO A 30 -6.11 -1.98 -13.88
CA PRO A 30 -6.10 -2.79 -12.68
C PRO A 30 -7.04 -3.99 -12.84
N LYS A 31 -6.66 -5.13 -12.25
CA LYS A 31 -7.54 -6.31 -12.15
C LYS A 31 -8.77 -5.95 -11.30
N PRO A 32 -9.99 -6.34 -11.71
CA PRO A 32 -11.22 -5.87 -11.06
C PRO A 32 -11.51 -6.61 -9.75
N ILE A 33 -11.22 -5.99 -8.61
CA ILE A 33 -11.71 -6.45 -7.29
C ILE A 33 -12.10 -5.26 -6.37
N MET A 34 -12.46 -4.11 -6.96
CA MET A 34 -12.84 -2.93 -6.18
C MET A 34 -14.36 -2.86 -5.95
N LYS A 35 -14.79 -2.45 -4.75
CA LYS A 35 -16.20 -2.14 -4.47
C LYS A 35 -16.64 -0.91 -5.29
N LYS A 36 -17.89 -0.89 -5.76
CA LYS A 36 -18.45 0.17 -6.64
C LYS A 36 -18.37 1.56 -6.01
N GLU A 37 -18.51 1.65 -4.69
CA GLU A 37 -18.43 2.90 -3.95
C GLU A 37 -17.03 3.52 -4.06
N ILE A 38 -16.00 2.71 -3.84
CA ILE A 38 -14.59 3.12 -3.95
C ILE A 38 -14.29 3.56 -5.38
N GLU A 39 -14.76 2.81 -6.38
CA GLU A 39 -14.55 3.15 -7.78
C GLU A 39 -15.13 4.53 -8.14
N THR A 40 -16.33 4.84 -7.63
CA THR A 40 -17.00 6.12 -7.89
C THR A 40 -16.22 7.29 -7.30
N GLU A 41 -15.72 7.14 -6.07
CA GLU A 41 -14.90 8.16 -5.42
C GLU A 41 -13.56 8.37 -6.14
N VAL A 42 -12.85 7.29 -6.45
CA VAL A 42 -11.55 7.36 -7.16
C VAL A 42 -11.72 8.01 -8.53
N LYS A 43 -12.82 7.73 -9.24
CA LYS A 43 -13.16 8.39 -10.50
C LYS A 43 -13.44 9.89 -10.33
N GLY A 44 -14.13 10.26 -9.26
CA GLY A 44 -14.35 11.66 -8.89
C GLY A 44 -13.04 12.40 -8.70
N SER A 45 -12.13 11.83 -7.91
CA SER A 45 -10.81 12.43 -7.66
C SER A 45 -9.91 12.45 -8.90
N ALA A 46 -9.91 11.42 -9.74
CA ALA A 46 -9.17 11.44 -11.01
C ALA A 46 -9.59 12.63 -11.89
N LYS A 47 -10.91 12.91 -11.97
CA LYS A 47 -11.46 14.05 -12.70
C LYS A 47 -11.09 15.39 -12.08
N THR A 48 -11.06 15.47 -10.75
CA THR A 48 -10.60 16.67 -10.03
C THR A 48 -9.12 16.94 -10.31
N LEU A 49 -8.26 15.93 -10.18
CA LEU A 49 -6.83 16.02 -10.48
C LEU A 49 -6.58 16.44 -11.92
N PHE A 50 -7.32 15.87 -12.87
CA PHE A 50 -7.21 16.23 -14.28
C PHE A 50 -7.55 17.70 -14.51
N ARG A 51 -8.66 18.20 -13.93
CA ARG A 51 -9.03 19.62 -14.00
C ARG A 51 -7.98 20.54 -13.37
N ILE A 52 -7.42 20.16 -12.22
CA ILE A 52 -6.34 20.93 -11.58
C ILE A 52 -5.14 21.01 -12.54
N GLY A 53 -4.77 19.89 -13.17
CA GLY A 53 -3.67 19.82 -14.13
C GLY A 53 -3.92 20.60 -15.44
N GLU A 54 -5.17 20.79 -15.86
CA GLU A 54 -5.52 21.60 -17.04
C GLU A 54 -5.40 23.12 -16.79
N VAL A 55 -5.80 23.59 -15.60
CA VAL A 55 -5.97 25.04 -15.34
C VAL A 55 -4.64 25.79 -15.24
N GLY A 56 -3.52 25.12 -14.94
CA GLY A 56 -2.19 25.74 -14.84
C GLY A 56 -2.08 26.71 -13.65
N GLY A 57 -1.26 26.38 -12.65
CA GLY A 57 -1.15 27.18 -11.42
C GLY A 57 -0.42 26.43 -10.31
N ASP A 58 -0.78 26.68 -9.05
CA ASP A 58 -0.28 25.97 -7.86
C ASP A 58 -0.82 24.51 -7.79
N VAL A 59 -0.57 23.78 -8.87
CA VAL A 59 -1.03 22.41 -9.15
C VAL A 59 -0.42 21.45 -8.14
N LYS A 60 0.84 21.68 -7.75
CA LYS A 60 1.59 20.81 -6.84
C LYS A 60 0.90 20.65 -5.49
N ASN A 61 0.57 21.75 -4.81
CA ASN A 61 -0.05 21.70 -3.50
C ASN A 61 -1.47 21.09 -3.55
N LYS A 62 -2.25 21.43 -4.58
CA LYS A 62 -3.62 20.91 -4.74
C LYS A 62 -3.65 19.42 -5.08
N VAL A 63 -2.73 18.95 -5.92
CA VAL A 63 -2.57 17.53 -6.24
C VAL A 63 -2.21 16.75 -4.98
N VAL A 64 -1.25 17.22 -4.19
CA VAL A 64 -0.86 16.56 -2.93
C VAL A 64 -2.02 16.50 -1.94
N THR A 65 -2.76 17.59 -1.75
CA THR A 65 -3.92 17.61 -0.83
C THR A 65 -5.02 16.63 -1.26
N GLU A 66 -5.37 16.60 -2.54
CA GLU A 66 -6.40 15.70 -3.06
C GLU A 66 -5.95 14.23 -2.93
N VAL A 67 -4.69 13.95 -3.27
CA VAL A 67 -4.09 12.61 -3.12
C VAL A 67 -4.08 12.15 -1.65
N ASN A 68 -3.69 13.03 -0.72
CA ASN A 68 -3.71 12.73 0.71
C ASN A 68 -5.13 12.47 1.23
N SER A 69 -6.10 13.30 0.84
CA SER A 69 -7.52 13.14 1.20
C SER A 69 -8.07 11.78 0.77
N ILE A 70 -7.68 11.28 -0.41
CA ILE A 70 -8.05 9.95 -0.87
C ILE A 70 -7.41 8.88 0.03
N PHE A 71 -6.10 8.95 0.27
CA PHE A 71 -5.41 7.91 1.03
C PHE A 71 -5.69 7.91 2.53
N GLU A 72 -6.17 9.02 3.09
CA GLU A 72 -6.68 9.08 4.46
C GLU A 72 -7.99 8.31 4.63
N LYS A 73 -8.84 8.27 3.59
CA LYS A 73 -10.11 7.54 3.62
C LYS A 73 -9.95 6.02 3.51
N TYR A 74 -8.85 5.55 2.92
CA TYR A 74 -8.65 4.14 2.62
C TYR A 74 -7.59 3.48 3.51
N PRO A 75 -7.90 2.33 4.15
CA PRO A 75 -6.94 1.58 4.93
C PRO A 75 -5.78 1.09 4.03
N TYR A 76 -4.63 0.85 4.64
CA TYR A 76 -3.37 0.51 3.94
C TYR A 76 -3.52 -0.61 2.92
N GLU A 77 -4.29 -1.65 3.25
CA GLU A 77 -4.57 -2.83 2.42
C GLU A 77 -5.11 -2.48 1.04
N ASN A 78 -5.88 -1.39 0.91
CA ASN A 78 -6.52 -0.98 -0.34
C ASN A 78 -5.75 0.12 -1.08
N ARG A 79 -4.70 0.70 -0.49
CA ARG A 79 -4.02 1.88 -1.05
C ARG A 79 -3.36 1.58 -2.40
N THR A 80 -2.79 0.40 -2.57
CA THR A 80 -2.16 0.00 -3.84
C THR A 80 -3.18 -0.13 -4.96
N GLU A 81 -4.35 -0.70 -4.67
CA GLU A 81 -5.42 -0.83 -5.66
C GLU A 81 -6.01 0.53 -6.04
N VAL A 82 -6.27 1.38 -5.05
CA VAL A 82 -6.72 2.76 -5.24
C VAL A 82 -5.70 3.56 -6.07
N LYS A 83 -4.40 3.42 -5.80
CA LYS A 83 -3.32 4.04 -6.60
C LYS A 83 -3.38 3.63 -8.07
N ASN A 84 -3.37 2.33 -8.32
CA ASN A 84 -3.36 1.80 -9.69
C ASN A 84 -4.61 2.25 -10.45
N ARG A 85 -5.78 2.24 -9.79
CA ARG A 85 -7.04 2.71 -10.40
C ARG A 85 -7.01 4.22 -10.67
N LEU A 86 -6.48 5.02 -9.75
CA LEU A 86 -6.35 6.47 -9.92
C LEU A 86 -5.44 6.81 -11.11
N ILE A 87 -4.27 6.15 -11.20
CA ILE A 87 -3.31 6.33 -12.30
C ILE A 87 -3.96 5.96 -13.64
N TYR A 88 -4.64 4.81 -13.70
CA TYR A 88 -5.34 4.35 -14.91
C TYR A 88 -6.40 5.36 -15.37
N LEU A 89 -7.29 5.80 -14.47
CA LEU A 89 -8.36 6.74 -14.81
C LEU A 89 -7.79 8.11 -15.22
N TYR A 90 -6.71 8.56 -14.59
CA TYR A 90 -6.02 9.78 -14.99
C TYR A 90 -5.38 9.66 -16.38
N CYS A 91 -4.77 8.51 -16.68
CA CYS A 91 -4.23 8.20 -18.01
C CYS A 91 -5.34 8.22 -19.07
N GLU A 92 -6.50 7.62 -18.82
CA GLU A 92 -7.65 7.65 -19.75
C GLU A 92 -8.15 9.09 -19.99
N LEU A 93 -8.22 9.91 -18.94
CA LEU A 93 -8.61 11.32 -19.05
C LEU A 93 -7.60 12.13 -19.87
N LEU A 94 -6.29 11.91 -19.68
CA LEU A 94 -5.25 12.51 -20.51
C LEU A 94 -5.33 12.04 -21.96
N ASN A 95 -5.49 10.74 -22.20
CA ASN A 95 -5.53 10.17 -23.54
C ASN A 95 -6.74 10.68 -24.35
N SER A 96 -7.89 10.86 -23.68
CA SER A 96 -9.11 11.43 -24.27
C SER A 96 -9.10 12.95 -24.41
N SER A 97 -8.14 13.66 -23.81
CA SER A 97 -8.02 15.11 -23.92
C SER A 97 -7.39 15.52 -25.26
N ASN A 98 -8.08 16.39 -25.98
CA ASN A 98 -7.57 17.08 -27.17
C ASN A 98 -6.93 18.44 -26.84
N LYS A 99 -6.95 18.86 -25.57
CA LYS A 99 -6.42 20.16 -25.12
C LYS A 99 -4.94 20.10 -24.75
N ILE A 100 -4.42 18.90 -24.54
CA ILE A 100 -3.07 18.64 -24.06
C ILE A 100 -2.32 17.94 -25.19
N SER A 101 -1.15 18.46 -25.56
CA SER A 101 -0.28 17.79 -26.54
C SER A 101 0.22 16.44 -26.01
N ASP A 102 0.56 15.51 -26.89
CA ASP A 102 0.98 14.17 -26.46
C ASP A 102 2.25 14.18 -25.61
N GLU A 103 3.18 15.11 -25.88
CA GLU A 103 4.36 15.37 -25.07
C GLU A 103 3.97 15.78 -23.63
N GLN A 104 3.04 16.72 -23.49
CA GLN A 104 2.55 17.17 -22.19
C GLN A 104 1.73 16.12 -21.44
N LYS A 105 1.09 15.18 -22.16
CA LYS A 105 0.34 14.08 -21.51
C LYS A 105 1.30 13.21 -20.71
N PHE A 106 2.45 12.87 -21.28
CA PHE A 106 3.46 12.06 -20.59
C PHE A 106 4.02 12.80 -19.37
N ASP A 107 4.38 14.08 -19.52
CA ASP A 107 4.92 14.88 -18.42
C ASP A 107 3.93 14.99 -17.25
N LYS A 108 2.65 15.22 -17.53
CA LYS A 108 1.59 15.28 -16.51
C LYS A 108 1.36 13.94 -15.83
N LEU A 109 1.37 12.85 -16.59
CA LEU A 109 1.23 11.51 -16.01
C LEU A 109 2.43 11.18 -15.11
N SER A 110 3.64 11.47 -15.56
CA SER A 110 4.87 11.25 -14.80
C SER A 110 4.90 12.07 -13.51
N GLU A 111 4.48 13.35 -13.56
CA GLU A 111 4.34 14.21 -12.39
C GLU A 111 3.37 13.60 -11.36
N LEU A 112 2.19 13.16 -11.80
CA LEU A 112 1.22 12.51 -10.91
C LEU A 112 1.80 11.24 -10.28
N VAL A 113 2.40 10.37 -11.09
CA VAL A 113 2.99 9.10 -10.61
C VAL A 113 4.09 9.37 -9.59
N SER A 114 5.00 10.31 -9.88
CA SER A 114 6.05 10.71 -8.94
C SER A 114 5.47 11.18 -7.61
N LYS A 115 4.42 12.00 -7.62
CA LYS A 115 3.76 12.48 -6.39
C LYS A 115 3.04 11.36 -5.64
N LEU A 116 2.41 10.43 -6.35
CA LEU A 116 1.77 9.26 -5.73
C LEU A 116 2.78 8.33 -5.06
N LEU A 117 4.00 8.26 -5.59
CA LEU A 117 5.11 7.55 -4.97
C LEU A 117 5.60 8.27 -3.71
N GLU A 118 5.80 9.59 -3.76
CA GLU A 118 6.19 10.38 -2.57
C GLU A 118 5.17 10.27 -1.41
N VAL A 119 3.87 10.31 -1.71
CA VAL A 119 2.81 10.16 -0.69
C VAL A 119 2.74 8.72 -0.15
N SER A 120 3.26 7.73 -0.88
CA SER A 120 3.36 6.36 -0.40
C SER A 120 4.25 6.21 0.83
N ASP A 121 5.32 7.00 0.87
CA ASP A 121 6.41 6.84 1.83
C ASP A 121 6.27 7.77 3.04
N ASN A 122 5.33 8.72 2.97
CA ASN A 122 4.86 9.50 4.11
C ASN A 122 3.52 8.95 4.59
N PRO A 123 3.49 7.94 5.48
CA PRO A 123 2.25 7.52 6.12
C PRO A 123 1.77 8.65 7.04
N SER A 124 0.92 9.54 6.51
CA SER A 124 0.12 10.46 7.33
C SER A 124 -0.96 9.72 8.13
N GLY A 125 -1.13 8.41 7.90
CA GLY A 125 -1.90 7.53 8.79
C GLY A 125 -1.13 7.28 10.10
N PRO A 126 -1.83 6.87 11.17
CA PRO A 126 -1.15 6.47 12.40
C PRO A 126 -0.08 5.43 12.06
N GLN A 127 1.18 5.75 12.36
CA GLN A 127 2.29 4.84 12.09
C GLN A 127 2.05 3.56 12.90
N THR A 128 1.75 2.47 12.22
CA THR A 128 1.64 1.17 12.87
C THR A 128 3.04 0.59 12.99
N ILE A 129 3.56 0.52 14.22
CA ILE A 129 4.81 -0.15 14.52
C ILE A 129 4.51 -1.58 14.95
N MET A 130 5.18 -2.55 14.33
CA MET A 130 5.10 -3.95 14.72
C MET A 130 6.26 -4.27 15.67
N ARG A 131 5.94 -4.83 16.84
CA ARG A 131 6.93 -5.34 17.80
C ARG A 131 6.79 -6.86 17.90
N ARG A 132 7.93 -7.55 17.96
CA ARG A 132 8.02 -8.99 18.21
C ARG A 132 8.75 -9.20 19.52
N TYR A 133 8.15 -9.98 20.40
CA TYR A 133 8.75 -10.41 21.66
C TYR A 133 8.89 -11.93 21.63
N GLN A 134 10.04 -12.42 22.07
CA GLN A 134 10.26 -13.84 22.29
C GLN A 134 10.07 -14.11 23.79
N ILE A 135 9.29 -15.13 24.11
CA ILE A 135 9.07 -15.60 25.48
C ILE A 135 9.61 -17.01 25.54
N ASP A 136 10.62 -17.21 26.39
CA ASP A 136 11.23 -18.51 26.63
C ASP A 136 11.08 -18.82 28.12
N GLU A 137 10.18 -19.74 28.44
CA GLU A 137 9.97 -20.22 29.80
C GLU A 137 10.11 -21.74 29.80
N THR A 138 10.94 -22.23 30.70
CA THR A 138 11.11 -23.66 30.95
C THR A 138 10.75 -23.95 32.40
N LYS A 139 9.92 -24.96 32.61
CA LYS A 139 9.65 -25.47 33.96
C LYS A 139 10.64 -26.60 34.25
N ASP A 140 11.65 -26.33 35.07
CA ASP A 140 12.71 -27.30 35.44
C ASP A 140 12.40 -28.09 36.73
N ASP A 141 11.29 -27.77 37.40
CA ASP A 141 10.97 -28.40 38.68
C ASP A 141 10.44 -29.83 38.47
N HIS A 142 11.22 -30.86 38.84
CA HIS A 142 10.76 -32.25 38.85
C HIS A 142 9.88 -32.51 40.09
N PRO A 143 8.65 -33.06 39.94
CA PRO A 143 7.81 -33.42 41.08
C PRO A 143 8.49 -34.51 41.92
N VAL A 144 8.58 -34.31 43.24
CA VAL A 144 9.23 -35.28 44.14
C VAL A 144 8.36 -36.54 44.34
N VAL A 145 7.04 -36.49 44.21
CA VAL A 145 6.14 -37.66 44.26
C VAL A 145 4.82 -37.35 43.56
N PHE A 146 4.40 -38.17 42.59
CA PHE A 146 3.05 -38.36 41.95
C PHE A 146 2.03 -37.21 41.76
N ASP A 147 2.37 -35.94 41.96
CA ASP A 147 1.45 -34.81 41.77
C ASP A 147 1.63 -34.13 40.40
N SER A 148 0.51 -33.75 39.80
CA SER A 148 0.46 -32.94 38.58
C SER A 148 0.92 -31.51 38.88
N ASN A 149 2.21 -31.25 38.70
CA ASN A 149 2.76 -29.91 38.89
C ASN A 149 2.61 -29.07 37.61
N SER A 150 1.87 -27.97 37.74
CA SER A 150 1.74 -26.92 36.72
C SER A 150 2.26 -25.60 37.28
N ARG A 151 2.78 -24.74 36.40
CA ARG A 151 3.23 -23.39 36.77
C ARG A 151 2.64 -22.37 35.81
N GLY A 152 2.01 -21.34 36.37
CA GLY A 152 1.54 -20.18 35.62
C GLY A 152 2.67 -19.20 35.35
N TYR A 153 2.69 -18.64 34.16
CA TYR A 153 3.59 -17.59 33.73
C TYR A 153 2.77 -16.40 33.24
N GLU A 154 3.23 -15.21 33.58
CA GLU A 154 2.64 -13.96 33.13
C GLU A 154 3.76 -13.01 32.67
N ARG A 155 3.56 -12.39 31.51
CA ARG A 155 4.45 -11.41 30.91
C ARG A 155 3.62 -10.22 30.44
N ARG A 156 4.03 -9.02 30.85
CA ARG A 156 3.41 -7.78 30.45
C ARG A 156 4.33 -7.02 29.50
N PHE A 157 3.76 -6.50 28.43
CA PHE A 157 4.44 -5.66 27.46
C PHE A 157 3.72 -4.32 27.38
N ASP A 158 4.42 -3.23 27.66
CA ASP A 158 3.90 -1.88 27.53
C ASP A 158 4.12 -1.33 26.11
N THR A 159 3.31 -0.35 25.73
CA THR A 159 3.40 0.34 24.44
C THR A 159 4.46 1.44 24.48
N ASP A 160 5.02 1.77 23.32
CA ASP A 160 5.92 2.92 23.16
C ASP A 160 5.18 4.23 23.50
N PRO A 161 5.85 5.25 24.06
CA PRO A 161 5.22 6.53 24.39
C PRO A 161 4.48 7.14 23.19
N GLY A 162 3.19 7.44 23.36
CA GLY A 162 2.33 8.01 22.32
C GLY A 162 1.62 6.98 21.41
N TYR A 163 1.93 5.69 21.54
CA TYR A 163 1.28 4.63 20.77
C TYR A 163 0.13 3.96 21.55
N LYS A 164 -0.70 3.20 20.84
CA LYS A 164 -1.75 2.35 21.41
C LYS A 164 -1.70 0.98 20.74
N ILE A 165 -1.93 -0.07 21.53
CA ILE A 165 -1.99 -1.44 21.04
C ILE A 165 -3.34 -1.65 20.35
N VAL A 166 -3.30 -1.95 19.06
CA VAL A 166 -4.51 -2.19 18.24
C VAL A 166 -4.81 -3.67 18.04
N ASN A 167 -3.77 -4.51 18.04
CA ASN A 167 -3.86 -5.94 17.81
C ASN A 167 -2.71 -6.65 18.50
N VAL A 168 -2.95 -7.89 18.95
CA VAL A 168 -1.94 -8.82 19.44
C VAL A 168 -2.18 -10.17 18.79
N ARG A 169 -1.11 -10.87 18.42
CA ARG A 169 -1.17 -12.22 17.88
C ARG A 169 -0.11 -13.09 18.52
N TRP A 170 -0.53 -14.22 19.07
CA TRP A 170 0.37 -15.31 19.44
C TRP A 170 0.79 -16.11 18.20
N ILE A 171 2.09 -16.38 18.07
CA ILE A 171 2.62 -17.31 17.06
C ILE A 171 3.46 -18.34 17.83
N PRO A 172 2.92 -19.54 18.12
CA PRO A 172 3.66 -20.55 18.86
C PRO A 172 4.78 -21.12 17.99
N GLU A 173 6.03 -21.03 18.47
CA GLU A 173 7.17 -21.72 17.86
C GLU A 173 7.39 -23.11 18.49
N SER A 174 7.17 -23.24 19.80
CA SER A 174 7.11 -24.50 20.55
C SER A 174 6.11 -24.34 21.70
N VAL A 175 5.17 -25.28 21.83
CA VAL A 175 4.08 -25.25 22.85
C VAL A 175 3.95 -26.59 23.57
N ALA A 176 5.06 -27.29 23.78
CA ALA A 176 5.06 -28.53 24.53
C ALA A 176 4.47 -28.32 25.93
N ASN A 177 3.37 -29.03 26.23
CA ASN A 177 2.68 -29.00 27.53
C ASN A 177 2.18 -27.62 28.00
N ALA A 178 2.03 -26.64 27.09
CA ALA A 178 1.44 -25.35 27.42
C ALA A 178 -0.10 -25.42 27.37
N SER A 179 -0.77 -24.89 28.40
CA SER A 179 -2.21 -24.74 28.49
C SER A 179 -2.61 -23.34 28.94
N ASP A 180 -3.91 -23.04 28.92
CA ASP A 180 -4.47 -21.78 29.46
C ASP A 180 -3.86 -20.50 28.88
N ILE A 181 -3.51 -20.53 27.58
CA ILE A 181 -2.93 -19.39 26.87
C ILE A 181 -3.99 -18.29 26.76
N ASN A 182 -3.70 -17.12 27.30
CA ASN A 182 -4.56 -15.96 27.27
C ASN A 182 -3.76 -14.70 26.89
N GLN A 183 -4.41 -13.81 26.14
CA GLN A 183 -3.85 -12.52 25.73
C GLN A 183 -4.88 -11.45 26.07
N ASN A 184 -4.53 -10.54 26.98
CA ASN A 184 -5.42 -9.47 27.40
C ASN A 184 -4.79 -8.11 27.12
N ILE A 185 -5.43 -7.30 26.28
CA ILE A 185 -5.05 -5.91 26.06
C ILE A 185 -5.75 -5.07 27.13
N SER A 186 -4.99 -4.23 27.83
CA SER A 186 -5.56 -3.36 28.86
C SER A 186 -6.62 -2.41 28.29
N ALA A 187 -7.58 -1.99 29.10
CA ALA A 187 -8.67 -1.12 28.66
C ALA A 187 -8.18 0.21 28.05
N ASP A 188 -7.05 0.73 28.55
CA ASP A 188 -6.39 1.93 28.02
C ASP A 188 -5.54 1.67 26.76
N ARG A 189 -5.42 0.41 26.35
CA ARG A 189 -4.60 -0.10 25.24
C ARG A 189 -3.12 0.27 25.33
N LYS A 190 -2.61 0.53 26.54
CA LYS A 190 -1.20 0.84 26.75
C LYS A 190 -0.35 -0.36 27.10
N SER A 191 -0.97 -1.50 27.39
CA SER A 191 -0.25 -2.73 27.72
C SER A 191 -0.99 -3.95 27.22
N VAL A 192 -0.25 -5.03 27.02
CA VAL A 192 -0.80 -6.37 26.79
C VAL A 192 -0.18 -7.32 27.78
N THR A 193 -1.03 -8.12 28.42
CA THR A 193 -0.61 -9.20 29.31
C THR A 193 -0.79 -10.52 28.59
N PHE A 194 0.30 -11.27 28.50
CA PHE A 194 0.33 -12.65 28.03
C PHE A 194 0.43 -13.56 29.25
N SER A 195 -0.49 -14.50 29.38
CA SER A 195 -0.44 -15.52 30.45
C SER A 195 -0.61 -16.91 29.87
N PHE A 196 0.08 -17.87 30.44
CA PHE A 196 -0.02 -19.29 30.07
C PHE A 196 0.40 -20.17 31.24
N ARG A 197 0.08 -21.45 31.15
CA ARG A 197 0.45 -22.46 32.14
C ARG A 197 1.32 -23.52 31.47
N LEU A 198 2.45 -23.87 32.07
CA LEU A 198 3.24 -25.04 31.66
C LEU A 198 2.94 -26.20 32.58
N ASN A 199 2.59 -27.33 31.99
CA ASN A 199 2.40 -28.59 32.67
C ASN A 199 3.68 -29.42 32.60
N SER A 200 3.96 -30.19 33.65
CA SER A 200 5.07 -31.14 33.62
C SER A 200 4.80 -32.23 32.58
N GLY A 201 5.85 -32.69 31.89
CA GLY A 201 5.77 -33.87 31.03
C GLY A 201 5.48 -35.15 31.83
N PRO A 202 5.14 -36.27 31.16
CA PRO A 202 4.98 -37.55 31.82
C PRO A 202 6.28 -37.95 32.55
N GLN A 203 6.17 -38.55 33.74
CA GLN A 203 7.35 -38.99 34.51
C GLN A 203 8.11 -40.14 33.83
N VAL A 204 7.48 -40.86 32.91
CA VAL A 204 8.04 -42.00 32.19
C VAL A 204 7.68 -41.83 30.72
N ASP A 205 8.68 -41.62 29.87
CA ASP A 205 8.53 -41.83 28.43
C ASP A 205 8.28 -43.33 28.22
N ARG A 206 7.09 -43.67 27.70
CA ARG A 206 6.73 -45.05 27.34
C ARG A 206 6.98 -45.30 25.86
#